data_AF-A0A7V3YMJ9-F1
#
_entry.id   AF-A0A7V3YMJ9-F1
#
_cell.length_a   1.000
_cell.length_b   1.000
_cell.length_c   1.000
_cell.angle_alpha   90.00
_cell.angle_beta   90.00
_cell.angle_gamma   90.00
#
_symmetry.space_group_name_H-M   'P 1'
#
loop_
_entity.id
_entity.type
_entity.pdbx_description
1 polymer ?
#
loop_
_entity_poly.entity_id
_entity_poly.type
_entity_poly.pdbx_seq_one_letter_code
_entity_poly.pdbx_strand_id
1 'polypeptide(L)' 'MERKSERELRRPFEESLRLHAFYRGKIETHLKCPVRSYEDFALWYTPGVAEVCRHIERDPGL' A
#
# COMPACT_ATOMS: atom_id res chain seq x y z
N MET A 1 23.08 -12.59 31.11
CA MET A 1 22.09 -11.88 30.27
C MET A 1 21.75 -10.58 30.98
N GLU A 2 22.04 -9.45 30.36
CA GLU A 2 21.89 -8.12 30.98
C GLU A 2 20.41 -7.72 31.03
N ARG A 3 19.96 -7.21 32.18
CA ARG A 3 18.56 -6.86 32.42
C ARG A 3 18.31 -5.45 31.87
N LYS A 4 17.37 -5.31 30.93
CA LYS A 4 16.95 -3.99 30.43
C LYS A 4 16.30 -3.18 31.54
N SER A 5 16.54 -1.88 31.54
CA SER A 5 15.89 -0.93 32.44
C SER A 5 14.40 -0.80 32.14
N GLU A 6 13.60 -0.38 33.13
CA GLU A 6 12.16 -0.15 32.94
C GLU A 6 11.86 0.87 31.84
N ARG A 7 12.71 1.88 31.69
CA ARG A 7 12.60 2.89 30.63
C ARG A 7 12.77 2.28 29.24
N GLU A 8 13.72 1.37 29.08
CA GLU A 8 13.93 0.66 27.81
C GLU A 8 12.78 -0.28 27.48
N LEU A 9 12.14 -0.87 28.51
CA LEU A 9 10.96 -1.71 28.34
C LEU A 9 9.71 -0.90 27.97
N ARG A 10 9.58 0.34 28.47
CA ARG A 10 8.44 1.24 28.17
C ARG A 10 8.50 1.87 26.78
N ARG A 11 9.70 2.15 26.28
CA ARG A 11 9.91 2.86 25.00
C ARG A 11 9.11 2.27 23.81
N PRO A 12 9.04 0.95 23.56
CA PRO A 12 8.28 0.40 22.44
C PRO A 12 6.78 0.70 22.52
N PHE A 13 6.20 0.76 23.72
CA PHE A 13 4.78 1.06 23.89
C PHE A 13 4.47 2.52 23.55
N GLU A 14 5.28 3.44 24.07
CA GLU A 14 5.16 4.89 23.81
C GLU A 14 5.39 5.20 22.32
N GLU A 15 6.42 4.61 21.71
CA GLU A 15 6.67 4.74 20.27
C GLU A 15 5.55 4.13 19.44
N SER A 16 5.02 2.97 19.83
CA SER A 16 3.90 2.36 19.12
C SER A 16 2.67 3.27 19.10
N LEU A 17 2.31 3.88 20.23
CA LEU A 17 1.19 4.84 20.29
C LEU A 17 1.43 6.05 19.40
N ARG A 18 2.63 6.65 19.46
CA ARG A 18 3.01 7.79 18.62
C ARG A 18 2.94 7.45 17.13
N LEU A 19 3.48 6.30 16.73
CA LEU A 19 3.53 5.87 15.33
C LEU A 19 2.15 5.51 14.79
N HIS A 20 1.28 4.85 15.57
CA HIS A 20 -0.08 4.55 15.13
C HIS A 20 -0.93 5.80 14.98
N ALA A 21 -0.75 6.81 15.84
CA ALA A 21 -1.41 8.10 15.71
C ALA A 21 -0.91 8.86 14.46
N PHE A 22 0.40 8.83 14.21
CA PHE A 22 1.01 9.49 13.05
C PHE A 22 0.59 8.84 11.72
N TYR A 23 0.75 7.52 11.58
CA TYR A 23 0.43 6.78 10.35
C TYR A 23 -1.06 6.45 10.20
N ARG A 24 -1.88 6.73 11.22
CA ARG A 24 -3.32 6.43 11.26
C ARG A 24 -3.65 4.97 10.95
N GLY A 25 -2.84 4.07 11.48
CA GLY A 25 -2.87 2.65 11.16
C GLY A 25 -1.51 2.15 10.72
N LYS A 26 -1.52 1.01 10.03
CA LYS A 26 -0.32 0.27 9.61
C LYS A 26 -0.37 -0.23 8.17
N ILE A 27 -1.50 -0.01 7.49
CA ILE A 27 -1.79 -0.57 6.18
C ILE A 27 -1.99 0.59 5.22
N GLU A 28 -1.41 0.45 4.03
CA GLU A 28 -1.66 1.32 2.89
C GLU A 28 -1.85 0.48 1.63
N THR A 29 -2.54 1.06 0.66
CA THR A 29 -2.56 0.59 -0.73
C THR A 29 -1.88 1.65 -1.58
N HIS A 30 -0.80 1.29 -2.25
CA HIS A 30 -0.08 2.19 -3.14
C HIS A 30 -0.12 1.67 -4.58
N LEU A 31 0.05 2.58 -5.54
CA LEU A 31 0.14 2.24 -6.96
C LEU A 31 1.37 1.36 -7.23
N LYS A 32 1.18 0.32 -8.04
CA LYS A 32 2.28 -0.51 -8.57
C LYS A 32 2.88 0.04 -9.87
N CYS A 33 2.17 0.96 -10.53
CA CYS A 33 2.52 1.53 -11.82
C CYS A 33 2.36 3.07 -11.84
N PRO A 34 3.04 3.78 -12.75
CA PRO A 34 2.99 5.25 -12.80
C PRO A 34 1.64 5.78 -13.30
N VAL A 35 1.19 6.89 -12.71
CA VAL A 35 0.05 7.70 -13.18
C VAL A 35 0.46 9.17 -13.13
N ARG A 36 1.31 9.59 -14.08
CA ARG A 36 1.93 10.94 -14.10
C ARG A 36 1.24 11.88 -15.06
N SER A 37 0.52 11.34 -16.05
CA SER A 37 -0.16 12.10 -17.09
C SER A 37 -1.47 11.41 -17.49
N TYR A 38 -2.23 12.06 -18.37
CA TYR A 38 -3.45 11.48 -18.93
C TYR A 38 -3.16 10.21 -19.73
N GLU A 39 -2.04 10.18 -20.46
CA GLU A 39 -1.61 9.01 -21.22
C GLU A 39 -1.35 7.82 -20.30
N ASP A 40 -0.69 8.02 -19.16
CA ASP A 40 -0.53 6.96 -18.15
C ASP A 40 -1.92 6.51 -17.63
N PHE A 41 -2.82 7.45 -17.31
CA PHE A 41 -4.16 7.12 -16.80
C PHE A 41 -5.00 6.33 -17.80
N ALA A 42 -4.94 6.68 -19.10
CA ALA A 42 -5.69 6.04 -20.17
C ALA A 42 -5.27 4.57 -20.40
N LEU A 43 -4.08 4.15 -19.97
CA LEU A 43 -3.64 2.75 -19.99
C LEU A 43 -4.28 1.92 -18.88
N TRP A 44 -4.29 2.44 -17.65
CA TRP A 44 -4.79 1.73 -16.47
C TRP A 44 -6.30 1.80 -16.29
N TYR A 45 -6.93 2.81 -16.91
CA TYR A 45 -8.37 3.04 -16.85
C TYR A 45 -8.95 3.16 -18.26
N THR A 46 -10.07 3.85 -18.41
CA THR A 46 -10.72 4.06 -19.71
C THR A 46 -9.84 4.93 -20.61
N PRO A 47 -9.60 4.56 -21.89
CA PRO A 47 -10.18 3.41 -22.60
C PRO A 47 -9.37 2.09 -22.51
N GLY A 48 -8.12 2.11 -22.06
CA GLY A 48 -7.20 0.95 -22.12
C GLY A 48 -7.66 -0.29 -21.35
N VAL A 49 -8.23 -0.11 -20.15
CA VAL A 49 -8.72 -1.20 -19.30
C VAL A 49 -9.79 -2.07 -19.97
N ALA A 50 -10.52 -1.51 -20.94
CA ALA A 50 -11.57 -2.25 -21.64
C ALA A 50 -11.01 -3.45 -22.42
N GLU A 51 -9.77 -3.36 -22.91
CA GLU A 51 -9.15 -4.50 -23.61
C GLU A 51 -8.71 -5.60 -22.64
N VAL A 52 -8.22 -5.23 -21.46
CA VAL A 52 -7.89 -6.20 -20.39
C VAL A 52 -9.15 -6.97 -19.98
N CYS A 53 -10.29 -6.27 -19.79
CA CYS A 53 -11.56 -6.92 -19.46
C CYS A 53 -12.02 -7.89 -20.56
N ARG A 54 -11.97 -7.48 -21.83
CA ARG A 54 -12.33 -8.36 -22.98
C ARG A 54 -11.40 -9.55 -23.11
N HIS A 55 -10.12 -9.40 -22.74
CA HIS A 55 -9.18 -10.50 -22.75
C HIS A 55 -9.51 -11.53 -21.67
N ILE A 56 -9.71 -11.09 -20.41
CA ILE A 56 -10.07 -11.98 -19.29
C ILE A 56 -11.40 -12.68 -19.53
N GLU A 57 -12.36 -12.00 -20.18
CA GLU A 57 -13.63 -12.61 -20.60
C GLU A 57 -13.41 -13.81 -21.55
N ARG A 58 -12.47 -13.68 -22.50
CA ARG A 58 -12.16 -14.73 -23.50
C ARG A 58 -11.24 -15.81 -22.93
N ASP A 59 -10.29 -15.43 -22.08
CA ASP A 59 -9.31 -16.29 -21.44
C ASP A 59 -9.18 -15.91 -19.94
N PRO A 60 -9.95 -16.56 -19.06
CA PRO A 60 -9.92 -16.29 -17.62
C PRO A 60 -8.61 -16.66 -16.91
N GLY A 61 -7.65 -17.28 -17.62
CA GLY A 61 -6.34 -17.63 -17.07
C GLY A 61 -5.32 -16.49 -17.05
N LEU A 62 -5.69 -15.31 -17.58
CA LEU A 62 -4.88 -14.09 -17.53
C LEU A 62 -4.90 -13.42 -16.14
#